data_AF-A0A5F8H0X3-F1
#
_entry.id   AF-A0A5F8H0X3-F1
#
_cell.length_a   1.000
_cell.length_b   1.000
_cell.length_c   1.000
_cell.angle_alpha   90.00
_cell.angle_beta   90.00
_cell.angle_gamma   90.00
#
_symmetry.space_group_name_H-M   'P 1'
#
loop_
_entity.id
_entity.type
_entity.pdbx_description
1 polymer ?
#
loop_
_entity_poly.entity_id
_entity_poly.type
_entity_poly.pdbx_seq_one_letter_code
_entity_poly.pdbx_strand_id
1 'polypeptide(L)'
;MPPPLCPGLDVLPALPKIAPLLLARDPGCSQSRYFAPGWRWRPLPQAPWATVGVSLGGEASSSGKFFVPPPPSFPGRLGMAELAGRGPLLTWRHFLPGGEFLIRHARVAPPAKKCAFVLTRDGRPIKIQRTIFSECFYTMAMDELWKATGDPRYQREALEMMDQIIYWVRVDPTGLGQSQLSGSPMADSMAVPMMVLNLVDQLGEDDDKLTRKFAELGEWCTQDILKHLQRDGQLVLENVSKDGKEIPGCLGRQQNPGHALEAGWFLLRHAVRHRNPELKAHIIEKFLLQPFNSGWDTENGGIFYFQDADKFCPTQLEWDMKLWWPHSEAMIAFLMGYSETREPALLHLFCQVAEYTFERFPDREHGEWYGYLNREGKVALNFKGGPFKGCFHVPRCLYMCEELLKALLMAS
;
A
#
# COMPACT_ATOMS: atom_id res chain seq x y z
N MET A 1 -9.87 -0.85 -42.91
CA MET A 1 -9.26 0.04 -41.90
C MET A 1 -9.32 -0.68 -40.56
N PRO A 2 -8.19 -1.00 -39.92
CA PRO A 2 -8.19 -1.40 -38.52
C PRO A 2 -8.15 -0.16 -37.60
N PRO A 3 -8.65 -0.25 -36.35
CA PRO A 3 -8.74 0.88 -35.43
C PRO A 3 -7.35 1.30 -34.89
N PRO A 4 -7.20 2.54 -34.38
CA PRO A 4 -5.92 3.04 -33.89
C PRO A 4 -5.53 2.35 -32.58
N LEU A 5 -4.26 1.96 -32.51
CA LEU A 5 -3.58 1.45 -31.31
C LEU A 5 -3.53 2.55 -30.22
N CYS A 6 -3.92 2.20 -29.00
CA CYS A 6 -3.77 3.07 -27.82
C CYS A 6 -2.30 3.45 -27.58
N PRO A 7 -1.96 4.74 -27.42
CA PRO A 7 -0.66 5.17 -26.90
C PRO A 7 -0.76 5.28 -25.38
N GLY A 8 -0.14 4.37 -24.62
CA GLY A 8 -0.33 4.32 -23.17
C GLY A 8 0.78 3.66 -22.37
N LEU A 9 2.04 3.72 -22.81
CA LEU A 9 3.17 3.12 -22.08
C LEU A 9 4.41 4.03 -21.95
N ASP A 10 4.34 5.27 -22.42
CA ASP A 10 5.47 6.22 -22.37
C ASP A 10 5.52 7.10 -21.10
N VAL A 11 4.57 6.94 -20.17
CA VAL A 11 4.44 7.83 -18.99
C VAL A 11 5.33 7.39 -17.81
N LEU A 12 5.59 6.08 -17.67
CA LEU A 12 6.33 5.51 -16.53
C LEU A 12 7.80 6.00 -16.43
N PRO A 13 8.59 6.11 -17.52
CA PRO A 13 9.93 6.70 -17.46
C PRO A 13 9.93 8.25 -17.36
N ALA A 14 8.76 8.88 -17.49
CA ALA A 14 8.59 10.33 -17.56
C ALA A 14 8.03 10.94 -16.27
N LEU A 15 7.63 10.14 -15.27
CA LEU A 15 7.11 10.62 -13.97
C LEU A 15 7.97 11.74 -13.33
N PRO A 16 9.31 11.59 -13.20
CA PRO A 16 10.17 12.66 -12.69
C PRO A 16 10.33 13.87 -13.64
N LYS A 17 9.99 13.71 -14.92
CA LYS A 17 10.08 14.76 -15.96
C LYS A 17 8.77 15.52 -16.16
N ILE A 18 7.63 14.94 -15.78
CA ILE A 18 6.29 15.52 -15.92
C ILE A 18 6.01 16.52 -14.79
N ALA A 19 6.49 16.24 -13.58
CA ALA A 19 6.22 17.09 -12.43
C ALA A 19 6.77 18.54 -12.59
N PRO A 20 7.98 18.75 -13.15
CA PRO A 20 8.44 20.10 -13.53
C PRO A 20 7.59 20.78 -14.61
N LEU A 21 6.94 20.04 -15.51
CA LEU A 21 6.03 20.61 -16.52
C LEU A 21 4.71 21.09 -15.90
N LEU A 22 4.22 20.38 -14.88
CA LEU A 22 3.07 20.83 -14.09
C LEU A 22 3.41 22.10 -13.29
N LEU A 23 4.59 22.14 -12.66
CA LEU A 23 5.07 23.32 -11.93
C LEU A 23 5.32 24.53 -12.85
N ALA A 24 5.87 24.32 -14.05
CA ALA A 24 6.13 25.39 -15.00
C ALA A 24 4.86 26.01 -15.64
N ARG A 25 3.72 25.34 -15.52
CA ARG A 25 2.41 25.81 -16.02
C ARG A 25 1.59 26.51 -14.93
N ASP A 26 2.06 26.53 -13.69
CA ASP A 26 1.44 27.25 -12.58
C ASP A 26 1.99 28.69 -12.52
N PRO A 27 1.15 29.73 -12.68
CA PRO A 27 1.61 31.12 -12.72
C PRO A 27 2.33 31.62 -11.45
N GLY A 28 2.33 30.86 -10.36
CA GLY A 28 2.99 31.21 -9.09
C GLY A 28 4.43 30.72 -8.91
N CYS A 29 4.96 29.85 -9.80
CA CYS A 29 6.21 29.14 -9.52
C CYS A 29 7.43 29.74 -10.25
N SER A 30 8.04 30.78 -9.67
CA SER A 30 9.38 31.21 -10.09
C SER A 30 10.45 30.46 -9.29
N GLN A 31 11.10 29.46 -9.91
CA GLN A 31 12.56 29.37 -9.99
C GLN A 31 13.04 28.10 -10.68
N SER A 32 13.90 28.33 -11.67
CA SER A 32 14.72 27.37 -12.40
C SER A 32 15.93 26.90 -11.58
N ARG A 33 16.28 25.62 -11.70
CA ARG A 33 17.63 25.06 -11.99
C ARG A 33 17.77 23.73 -11.26
N TYR A 34 17.71 22.63 -11.98
CA TYR A 34 18.70 21.55 -12.04
C TYR A 34 18.32 20.69 -13.27
N PHE A 35 19.20 19.78 -13.68
CA PHE A 35 19.02 18.69 -14.68
C PHE A 35 19.94 18.75 -15.91
N ALA A 36 20.84 17.76 -15.94
CA ALA A 36 21.61 17.35 -17.10
C ALA A 36 20.83 16.29 -17.91
N PRO A 37 20.95 16.25 -19.25
CA PRO A 37 20.20 15.31 -20.09
C PRO A 37 20.97 14.02 -20.39
N GLY A 38 20.30 12.86 -20.36
CA GLY A 38 20.86 11.62 -20.90
C GLY A 38 20.26 10.32 -20.35
N TRP A 39 19.06 9.94 -20.81
CA TRP A 39 18.48 8.63 -20.52
C TRP A 39 17.93 8.00 -21.80
N ARG A 40 18.43 6.82 -22.19
CA ARG A 40 17.83 5.91 -23.18
C ARG A 40 17.91 4.48 -22.62
N TRP A 41 16.86 3.69 -22.77
CA TRP A 41 16.80 2.29 -22.30
C TRP A 41 16.42 1.31 -23.43
N ARG A 42 16.91 0.07 -23.35
CA ARG A 42 16.66 -1.07 -24.26
C ARG A 42 15.88 -2.17 -23.53
N PRO A 43 14.89 -2.84 -24.16
CA PRO A 43 14.05 -3.84 -23.48
C PRO A 43 14.77 -5.17 -23.22
N LEU A 44 14.54 -5.78 -22.04
CA LEU A 44 14.96 -7.14 -21.66
C LEU A 44 13.81 -7.93 -20.97
N PRO A 45 13.86 -9.29 -20.97
CA PRO A 45 12.70 -10.17 -20.85
C PRO A 45 12.24 -10.47 -19.42
N GLN A 46 10.94 -10.76 -19.28
CA GLN A 46 10.19 -10.94 -18.04
C GLN A 46 10.41 -12.31 -17.35
N ALA A 47 10.36 -12.31 -16.00
CA ALA A 47 10.31 -13.50 -15.15
C ALA A 47 8.90 -13.68 -14.52
N PRO A 48 8.34 -14.90 -14.42
CA PRO A 48 6.99 -15.14 -13.91
C PRO A 48 7.00 -15.56 -12.43
N TRP A 49 6.64 -14.67 -11.50
CA TRP A 49 6.31 -15.06 -10.12
C TRP A 49 5.25 -14.13 -9.50
N ALA A 50 4.15 -14.73 -9.04
CA ALA A 50 3.13 -14.07 -8.23
C ALA A 50 3.24 -14.59 -6.79
N THR A 51 3.55 -13.70 -5.86
CA THR A 51 3.35 -13.90 -4.42
C THR A 51 2.55 -12.69 -3.93
N VAL A 52 1.33 -12.93 -3.48
CA VAL A 52 0.51 -11.93 -2.79
C VAL A 52 0.88 -12.01 -1.30
N GLY A 53 1.79 -11.15 -0.88
CA GLY A 53 2.08 -10.86 0.52
C GLY A 53 2.05 -9.35 0.65
N VAL A 54 1.03 -8.81 1.32
CA VAL A 54 0.92 -7.38 1.59
C VAL A 54 1.36 -7.14 3.03
N SER A 55 2.27 -6.19 3.20
CA SER A 55 2.66 -5.67 4.50
C SER A 55 1.61 -4.65 4.95
N LEU A 56 1.00 -4.89 6.09
CA LEU A 56 0.49 -3.80 6.92
C LEU A 56 1.48 -3.65 8.06
N GLY A 57 2.05 -2.45 8.21
CA GLY A 57 3.26 -2.14 8.98
C GLY A 57 3.20 -2.33 10.50
N GLY A 58 2.34 -3.21 11.02
CA GLY A 58 2.08 -3.38 12.45
C GLY A 58 2.93 -4.43 13.17
N GLU A 59 3.38 -5.51 12.51
CA GLU A 59 4.04 -6.62 13.22
C GLU A 59 5.16 -7.29 12.41
N ALA A 60 6.27 -6.56 12.23
CA ALA A 60 7.54 -7.14 11.77
C ALA A 60 8.47 -7.53 12.95
N SER A 61 7.96 -7.74 14.16
CA SER A 61 8.76 -8.12 15.33
C SER A 61 8.68 -9.62 15.64
N SER A 62 9.20 -10.48 14.75
CA SER A 62 9.69 -11.80 15.20
C SER A 62 10.79 -12.32 14.29
N SER A 63 12.02 -12.19 14.77
CA SER A 63 13.24 -12.74 14.20
C SER A 63 13.22 -14.28 14.30
N GLY A 64 12.93 -14.94 13.19
CA GLY A 64 13.16 -16.37 12.99
C GLY A 64 13.99 -16.59 11.73
N LYS A 65 15.20 -17.11 11.85
CA LYS A 65 16.03 -17.52 10.71
C LYS A 65 15.33 -18.66 9.97
N PHE A 66 15.01 -18.48 8.68
CA PHE A 66 14.49 -19.55 7.82
C PHE A 66 15.51 -19.90 6.73
N PHE A 67 15.83 -21.18 6.66
CA PHE A 67 16.72 -21.78 5.66
C PHE A 67 15.93 -22.04 4.38
N VAL A 68 16.36 -21.44 3.27
CA VAL A 68 15.82 -21.71 1.93
C VAL A 68 16.80 -22.66 1.22
N PRO A 69 16.46 -23.92 0.93
CA PRO A 69 17.34 -24.80 0.19
C PRO A 69 17.44 -24.33 -1.28
N PRO A 70 18.61 -24.51 -1.94
CA PRO A 70 18.81 -24.10 -3.32
C PRO A 70 17.97 -24.95 -4.30
N PRO A 71 17.61 -24.41 -5.47
CA PRO A 71 16.84 -25.15 -6.46
C PRO A 71 17.66 -26.30 -7.08
N PRO A 72 17.06 -27.46 -7.39
CA PRO A 72 17.72 -28.50 -8.18
C PRO A 72 17.85 -28.04 -9.64
N SER A 73 19.01 -28.34 -10.23
CA SER A 73 19.33 -28.13 -11.64
C SER A 73 18.42 -28.97 -12.55
N PHE A 74 17.69 -28.31 -13.47
CA PHE A 74 16.98 -28.99 -14.55
C PHE A 74 17.78 -28.90 -15.87
N PRO A 75 17.96 -30.01 -16.61
CA PRO A 75 18.62 -30.02 -17.90
C PRO A 75 17.61 -29.71 -19.01
N GLY A 76 17.94 -28.76 -19.90
CA GLY A 76 17.13 -28.51 -21.09
C GLY A 76 17.32 -27.11 -21.66
N ARG A 77 18.39 -26.93 -22.45
CA ARG A 77 18.52 -25.77 -23.34
C ARG A 77 17.51 -25.91 -24.48
N LEU A 78 16.58 -24.96 -24.60
CA LEU A 78 15.91 -24.64 -25.85
C LEU A 78 16.21 -23.18 -26.18
N GLY A 79 16.61 -22.95 -27.43
CA GLY A 79 17.38 -21.80 -27.91
C GLY A 79 16.78 -20.43 -27.66
N MET A 80 17.64 -19.53 -27.18
CA MET A 80 17.42 -18.09 -27.11
C MET A 80 17.83 -17.45 -28.45
N ALA A 81 16.88 -17.20 -29.36
CA ALA A 81 16.99 -16.20 -30.43
C ALA A 81 15.74 -16.17 -31.34
N GLU A 82 14.56 -15.76 -30.85
CA GLU A 82 13.46 -15.31 -31.77
C GLU A 82 12.27 -14.59 -31.12
N LEU A 83 12.41 -13.93 -29.97
CA LEU A 83 11.28 -13.24 -29.29
C LEU A 83 11.59 -11.80 -28.89
N ALA A 84 12.26 -11.06 -29.79
CA ALA A 84 12.35 -9.60 -29.70
C ALA A 84 11.18 -8.97 -30.45
N GLY A 85 10.00 -8.96 -29.85
CA GLY A 85 8.83 -8.25 -30.39
C GLY A 85 7.52 -8.94 -30.03
N ARG A 86 6.76 -8.32 -29.11
CA ARG A 86 5.45 -8.78 -28.58
C ARG A 86 5.57 -9.95 -27.59
N GLY A 87 6.00 -9.64 -26.36
CA GLY A 87 5.61 -10.46 -25.21
C GLY A 87 4.08 -10.49 -25.10
N PRO A 88 3.46 -11.59 -24.66
CA PRO A 88 2.01 -11.65 -24.50
C PRO A 88 1.57 -10.58 -23.51
N LEU A 89 0.62 -9.73 -23.91
CA LEU A 89 -0.09 -8.84 -22.99
C LEU A 89 -0.62 -9.71 -21.84
N LEU A 90 -0.20 -9.41 -20.61
CA LEU A 90 -0.77 -10.07 -19.43
C LEU A 90 -2.28 -9.79 -19.45
N THR A 91 -3.08 -10.83 -19.68
CA THR A 91 -4.54 -10.72 -19.59
C THR A 91 -4.99 -11.08 -18.17
N TRP A 92 -6.14 -10.58 -17.73
CA TRP A 92 -6.72 -10.91 -16.42
C TRP A 92 -6.81 -12.42 -16.17
N ARG A 93 -6.88 -13.23 -17.24
CA ARG A 93 -6.91 -14.70 -17.20
C ARG A 93 -5.70 -15.31 -16.50
N HIS A 94 -4.54 -14.63 -16.48
CA HIS A 94 -3.36 -15.13 -15.78
C HIS A 94 -3.51 -15.10 -14.24
N PHE A 95 -4.47 -14.35 -13.70
CA PHE A 95 -4.70 -14.25 -12.25
C PHE A 95 -5.76 -15.23 -11.73
N LEU A 96 -6.55 -15.87 -12.60
CA LEU A 96 -7.56 -16.87 -12.22
C LEU A 96 -6.98 -18.02 -11.38
N PRO A 97 -5.81 -18.61 -11.70
CA PRO A 97 -5.24 -19.65 -10.88
C PRO A 97 -4.94 -19.20 -9.44
N GLY A 98 -4.61 -17.92 -9.24
CA GLY A 98 -4.38 -17.35 -7.92
C GLY A 98 -5.69 -17.26 -7.10
N GLY A 99 -6.77 -16.80 -7.73
CA GLY A 99 -8.10 -16.78 -7.11
C GLY A 99 -8.58 -18.17 -6.71
N GLU A 100 -8.47 -19.13 -7.64
CA GLU A 100 -8.84 -20.52 -7.39
C GLU A 100 -7.98 -21.17 -6.30
N PHE A 101 -6.69 -20.83 -6.22
CA PHE A 101 -5.82 -21.28 -5.12
C PHE A 101 -6.32 -20.73 -3.77
N LEU A 102 -6.68 -19.45 -3.70
CA LEU A 102 -7.20 -18.85 -2.46
C LEU A 102 -8.53 -19.49 -2.03
N ILE A 103 -9.48 -19.67 -2.94
CA ILE A 103 -10.78 -20.29 -2.62
C ILE A 103 -10.60 -21.69 -2.02
N ARG A 104 -9.65 -22.47 -2.55
CA ARG A 104 -9.38 -23.85 -2.14
C ARG A 104 -8.58 -23.95 -0.85
N HIS A 105 -7.64 -23.04 -0.61
CA HIS A 105 -6.57 -23.24 0.37
C HIS A 105 -6.44 -22.13 1.43
N ALA A 106 -6.98 -20.94 1.20
CA ALA A 106 -6.78 -19.82 2.13
C ALA A 106 -7.38 -20.09 3.50
N ARG A 107 -8.60 -20.63 3.56
CA ARG A 107 -9.32 -20.95 4.79
C ARG A 107 -8.69 -22.15 5.49
N VAL A 108 -8.35 -21.98 6.77
CA VAL A 108 -7.66 -23.00 7.59
C VAL A 108 -8.56 -24.22 7.84
N ALA A 109 -9.82 -23.97 8.20
CA ALA A 109 -10.77 -25.02 8.57
C ALA A 109 -12.19 -24.67 8.08
N PRO A 110 -12.49 -24.82 6.78
CA PRO A 110 -13.84 -24.63 6.26
C PRO A 110 -14.86 -25.49 7.05
N PRO A 111 -16.07 -24.97 7.37
CA PRO A 111 -16.67 -23.75 6.85
C PRO A 111 -16.22 -22.44 7.54
N ALA A 112 -15.35 -22.49 8.55
CA ALA A 112 -14.85 -21.27 9.19
C ALA A 112 -14.07 -20.41 8.18
N LYS A 113 -14.23 -19.08 8.33
CA LYS A 113 -13.70 -18.10 7.37
C LYS A 113 -12.25 -17.68 7.64
N LYS A 114 -11.67 -18.04 8.80
CA LYS A 114 -10.30 -17.66 9.15
C LYS A 114 -9.31 -18.20 8.11
N CYS A 115 -8.54 -17.30 7.52
CA CYS A 115 -7.49 -17.59 6.57
C CYS A 115 -6.13 -17.82 7.26
N ALA A 116 -5.32 -18.67 6.65
CA ALA A 116 -3.92 -18.81 7.00
C ALA A 116 -3.15 -17.56 6.55
N PHE A 117 -2.14 -17.18 7.33
CA PHE A 117 -1.20 -16.12 6.99
C PHE A 117 -0.21 -16.58 5.92
N VAL A 118 0.29 -17.83 6.04
CA VAL A 118 1.20 -18.44 5.05
C VAL A 118 0.79 -19.87 4.80
N LEU A 119 0.86 -20.28 3.54
CA LEU A 119 0.60 -21.62 3.04
C LEU A 119 1.88 -22.20 2.42
N THR A 120 1.99 -23.53 2.38
CA THR A 120 2.94 -24.22 1.50
C THR A 120 2.55 -24.00 0.03
N ARG A 121 3.47 -24.31 -0.89
CA ARG A 121 3.21 -24.22 -2.34
C ARG A 121 1.98 -25.02 -2.78
N ASP A 122 1.71 -26.16 -2.13
CA ASP A 122 0.58 -27.04 -2.36
C ASP A 122 -0.67 -26.67 -1.53
N GLY A 123 -0.66 -25.53 -0.82
CA GLY A 123 -1.84 -24.98 -0.16
C GLY A 123 -2.13 -25.52 1.24
N ARG A 124 -1.12 -26.06 1.96
CA ARG A 124 -1.27 -26.47 3.36
C ARG A 124 -0.92 -25.31 4.32
N PRO A 125 -1.72 -25.04 5.36
CA PRO A 125 -1.47 -23.93 6.29
C PRO A 125 -0.17 -24.14 7.09
N ILE A 126 0.68 -23.11 7.11
CA ILE A 126 1.93 -23.07 7.89
C ILE A 126 1.77 -22.17 9.12
N LYS A 127 1.18 -20.99 8.95
CA LYS A 127 1.05 -19.98 10.01
C LYS A 127 -0.32 -19.35 9.94
N ILE A 128 -0.91 -19.08 11.11
CA ILE A 128 -2.11 -18.27 11.26
C ILE A 128 -1.70 -17.02 12.04
N GLN A 129 -2.05 -15.85 11.52
CA GLN A 129 -1.97 -14.61 12.29
C GLN A 129 -3.35 -14.31 12.87
N ARG A 130 -3.39 -13.88 14.13
CA ARG A 130 -4.62 -13.58 14.88
C ARG A 130 -5.15 -12.18 14.54
N THR A 131 -5.17 -11.83 13.26
CA THR A 131 -5.63 -10.55 12.70
C THR A 131 -6.58 -10.80 11.53
N ILE A 132 -7.15 -9.74 10.97
CA ILE A 132 -8.08 -9.79 9.82
C ILE A 132 -7.40 -9.63 8.46
N PHE A 133 -6.08 -9.40 8.41
CA PHE A 133 -5.44 -8.88 7.20
C PHE A 133 -5.43 -9.86 6.03
N SER A 134 -5.22 -11.15 6.29
CA SER A 134 -5.31 -12.19 5.25
C SER A 134 -6.71 -12.22 4.64
N GLU A 135 -7.74 -12.02 5.46
CA GLU A 135 -9.14 -11.98 5.05
C GLU A 135 -9.47 -10.70 4.29
N CYS A 136 -8.92 -9.55 4.66
CA CYS A 136 -9.07 -8.31 3.90
C CYS A 136 -8.52 -8.47 2.47
N PHE A 137 -7.29 -8.97 2.31
CA PHE A 137 -6.73 -9.17 0.97
C PHE A 137 -7.41 -10.29 0.20
N TYR A 138 -7.95 -11.30 0.88
CA TYR A 138 -8.84 -12.29 0.25
C TYR A 138 -10.07 -11.60 -0.35
N THR A 139 -10.78 -10.78 0.42
CA THR A 139 -11.97 -10.04 -0.03
C THR A 139 -11.65 -9.16 -1.24
N MET A 140 -10.55 -8.39 -1.19
CA MET A 140 -10.13 -7.55 -2.33
C MET A 140 -9.88 -8.38 -3.59
N ALA A 141 -9.16 -9.51 -3.47
CA ALA A 141 -8.87 -10.37 -4.60
C ALA A 141 -10.13 -10.99 -5.20
N MET A 142 -11.08 -11.41 -4.36
CA MET A 142 -12.36 -11.95 -4.81
C MET A 142 -13.22 -10.88 -5.49
N ASP A 143 -13.27 -9.66 -4.96
CA ASP A 143 -14.02 -8.56 -5.58
C ASP A 143 -13.47 -8.20 -6.97
N GLU A 144 -12.15 -8.04 -7.11
CA GLU A 144 -11.51 -7.77 -8.40
C GLU A 144 -11.69 -8.92 -9.41
N LEU A 145 -11.67 -10.18 -8.95
CA LEU A 145 -11.98 -11.32 -9.81
C LEU A 145 -13.44 -11.32 -10.26
N TRP A 146 -14.37 -10.89 -9.43
CA TRP A 146 -15.76 -10.70 -9.85
C TRP A 146 -15.86 -9.60 -10.92
N LYS A 147 -15.28 -8.42 -10.70
CA LYS A 147 -15.27 -7.31 -11.66
C LYS A 147 -14.65 -7.74 -13.01
N ALA A 148 -13.56 -8.50 -12.98
CA ALA A 148 -12.85 -8.93 -14.18
C ALA A 148 -13.54 -10.07 -14.96
N THR A 149 -14.31 -10.92 -14.29
CA THR A 149 -14.86 -12.16 -14.89
C THR A 149 -16.38 -12.19 -15.04
N GLY A 150 -17.10 -11.45 -14.21
CA GLY A 150 -18.54 -11.56 -14.05
C GLY A 150 -19.01 -12.84 -13.35
N ASP A 151 -18.11 -13.70 -12.82
CA ASP A 151 -18.51 -14.93 -12.12
C ASP A 151 -19.05 -14.59 -10.72
N PRO A 152 -20.34 -14.85 -10.45
CA PRO A 152 -20.98 -14.48 -9.18
C PRO A 152 -20.44 -15.28 -7.98
N ARG A 153 -19.68 -16.36 -8.19
CA ARG A 153 -19.01 -17.09 -7.10
C ARG A 153 -18.04 -16.18 -6.36
N TYR A 154 -17.24 -15.39 -7.09
CA TYR A 154 -16.25 -14.50 -6.49
C TYR A 154 -16.92 -13.37 -5.68
N GLN A 155 -18.02 -12.81 -6.18
CA GLN A 155 -18.77 -11.80 -5.44
C GLN A 155 -19.31 -12.33 -4.12
N ARG A 156 -19.85 -13.55 -4.11
CA ARG A 156 -20.32 -14.19 -2.86
C ARG A 156 -19.17 -14.42 -1.88
N GLU A 157 -18.04 -14.93 -2.37
CA GLU A 157 -16.84 -15.12 -1.55
C GLU A 157 -16.34 -13.80 -0.92
N ALA A 158 -16.34 -12.70 -1.68
CA ALA A 158 -15.97 -11.37 -1.18
C ALA A 158 -16.96 -10.86 -0.11
N LEU A 159 -18.27 -10.89 -0.40
CA LEU A 159 -19.29 -10.34 0.51
C LEU A 159 -19.44 -11.16 1.80
N GLU A 160 -19.37 -12.49 1.72
CA GLU A 160 -19.41 -13.35 2.91
C GLU A 160 -18.17 -13.13 3.80
N MET A 161 -17.00 -12.92 3.20
CA MET A 161 -15.79 -12.61 3.96
C MET A 161 -15.87 -11.21 4.57
N MET A 162 -16.39 -10.22 3.83
CA MET A 162 -16.61 -8.86 4.35
C MET A 162 -17.54 -8.87 5.57
N ASP A 163 -18.68 -9.55 5.49
CA ASP A 163 -19.62 -9.63 6.62
C ASP A 163 -18.96 -10.29 7.85
N GLN A 164 -18.08 -11.28 7.64
CA GLN A 164 -17.31 -11.89 8.72
C GLN A 164 -16.25 -10.95 9.32
N ILE A 165 -15.54 -10.17 8.50
CA ILE A 165 -14.57 -9.17 8.96
C ILE A 165 -15.27 -8.12 9.82
N ILE A 166 -16.43 -7.63 9.37
CA ILE A 166 -17.24 -6.67 10.14
C ILE A 166 -17.62 -7.26 11.50
N TYR A 167 -18.05 -8.52 11.53
CA TYR A 167 -18.40 -9.20 12.78
C TYR A 167 -17.20 -9.29 13.73
N TRP A 168 -16.02 -9.70 13.25
CA TRP A 168 -14.82 -9.79 14.09
C TRP A 168 -14.36 -8.45 14.65
N VAL A 169 -14.49 -7.38 13.87
CA VAL A 169 -14.02 -6.04 14.25
C VAL A 169 -15.01 -5.34 15.19
N ARG A 170 -16.32 -5.45 14.92
CA ARG A 170 -17.35 -4.68 15.65
C ARG A 170 -18.07 -5.45 16.75
N VAL A 171 -18.09 -6.78 16.69
CA VAL A 171 -18.95 -7.60 17.55
C VAL A 171 -18.13 -8.55 18.42
N ASP A 172 -17.35 -9.45 17.81
CA ASP A 172 -16.67 -10.50 18.56
C ASP A 172 -15.35 -10.95 17.88
N PRO A 173 -14.18 -10.58 18.43
CA PRO A 173 -12.88 -10.96 17.89
C PRO A 173 -12.45 -12.39 18.27
N THR A 174 -13.23 -13.15 19.06
CA THR A 174 -12.84 -14.49 19.52
C THR A 174 -12.53 -15.45 18.37
N GLY A 175 -13.23 -15.30 17.23
CA GLY A 175 -12.97 -16.07 16.01
C GLY A 175 -11.59 -15.82 15.38
N LEU A 176 -10.89 -14.75 15.78
CA LEU A 176 -9.49 -14.50 15.40
C LEU A 176 -8.49 -15.30 16.28
N GLY A 177 -8.97 -15.93 17.36
CA GLY A 177 -8.14 -16.66 18.31
C GLY A 177 -7.36 -15.78 19.28
N GLN A 178 -7.75 -14.51 19.44
CA GLN A 178 -7.16 -13.60 20.42
C GLN A 178 -7.74 -13.88 21.82
N SER A 179 -7.08 -14.75 22.60
CA SER A 179 -7.34 -14.80 24.04
C SER A 179 -6.70 -13.59 24.70
N GLN A 180 -7.51 -12.59 25.08
CA GLN A 180 -7.01 -11.42 25.81
C GLN A 180 -6.47 -11.87 27.17
N LEU A 181 -5.16 -11.72 27.36
CA LEU A 181 -4.52 -12.01 28.64
C LEU A 181 -4.77 -10.82 29.59
N SER A 182 -4.88 -11.09 30.89
CA SER A 182 -5.19 -10.05 31.89
C SER A 182 -4.19 -8.90 31.96
N GLY A 183 -2.96 -9.11 31.47
CA GLY A 183 -1.91 -8.08 31.38
C GLY A 183 -1.75 -7.45 30.00
N SER A 184 -2.50 -7.88 28.98
CA SER A 184 -2.41 -7.31 27.64
C SER A 184 -3.00 -5.90 27.64
N PRO A 185 -2.25 -4.87 27.21
CA PRO A 185 -2.81 -3.54 27.07
C PRO A 185 -3.97 -3.59 26.07
N MET A 186 -5.05 -2.90 26.41
CA MET A 186 -6.17 -2.72 25.48
C MET A 186 -5.78 -1.64 24.48
N ALA A 187 -5.15 -2.08 23.39
CA ALA A 187 -4.65 -1.24 22.33
C ALA A 187 -5.35 -1.59 21.02
N ASP A 188 -5.90 -0.57 20.37
CA ASP A 188 -6.45 -0.63 19.02
C ASP A 188 -5.40 -0.08 18.05
N SER A 189 -5.15 -0.83 16.98
CA SER A 189 -4.18 -0.49 15.95
C SER A 189 -4.86 0.21 14.78
N MET A 190 -4.24 1.29 14.27
CA MET A 190 -4.76 2.08 13.15
C MET A 190 -4.98 1.23 11.89
N ALA A 191 -4.19 0.16 11.72
CA ALA A 191 -4.27 -0.74 10.57
C ALA A 191 -5.66 -1.40 10.42
N VAL A 192 -6.38 -1.64 11.53
CA VAL A 192 -7.70 -2.30 11.50
C VAL A 192 -8.74 -1.43 10.80
N PRO A 193 -9.07 -0.22 11.28
CA PRO A 193 -10.05 0.63 10.60
C PRO A 193 -9.55 1.10 9.23
N MET A 194 -8.24 1.28 9.01
CA MET A 194 -7.69 1.56 7.67
C MET A 194 -8.04 0.47 6.66
N MET A 195 -7.82 -0.80 7.00
CA MET A 195 -8.11 -1.90 6.09
C MET A 195 -9.60 -2.08 5.84
N VAL A 196 -10.42 -1.89 6.86
CA VAL A 196 -11.88 -1.95 6.69
C VAL A 196 -12.36 -0.80 5.81
N LEU A 197 -11.84 0.43 5.99
CA LEU A 197 -12.15 1.56 5.10
C LEU A 197 -11.76 1.27 3.66
N ASN A 198 -10.58 0.70 3.44
CA ASN A 198 -10.14 0.31 2.10
C ASN A 198 -11.05 -0.76 1.47
N LEU A 199 -11.59 -1.70 2.26
CA LEU A 199 -12.61 -2.66 1.76
C LEU A 199 -13.95 -1.99 1.46
N VAL A 200 -14.39 -1.05 2.29
CA VAL A 200 -15.61 -0.27 2.03
C VAL A 200 -15.48 0.45 0.69
N ASP A 201 -14.35 1.12 0.47
CA ASP A 201 -14.07 1.84 -0.77
C ASP A 201 -13.95 0.91 -1.98
N GLN A 202 -13.29 -0.24 -1.83
CA GLN A 202 -13.12 -1.27 -2.88
C GLN A 202 -14.45 -1.85 -3.34
N LEU A 203 -15.29 -2.28 -2.39
CA LEU A 203 -16.58 -2.93 -2.66
C LEU A 203 -17.65 -1.94 -3.10
N GLY A 204 -17.54 -0.66 -2.71
CA GLY A 204 -18.45 0.40 -3.13
C GLY A 204 -18.11 1.00 -4.49
N GLU A 205 -16.91 0.77 -5.02
CA GLU A 205 -16.48 1.29 -6.31
C GLU A 205 -17.42 0.81 -7.43
N ASP A 206 -18.01 1.76 -8.14
CA ASP A 206 -19.01 1.54 -9.19
C ASP A 206 -20.27 0.74 -8.76
N ASP A 207 -20.53 0.61 -7.45
CA ASP A 207 -21.73 -0.05 -6.89
C ASP A 207 -22.44 0.84 -5.84
N ASP A 208 -23.47 1.56 -6.29
CA ASP A 208 -24.30 2.43 -5.44
C ASP A 208 -25.04 1.69 -4.31
N LYS A 209 -25.30 0.39 -4.48
CA LYS A 209 -26.00 -0.41 -3.48
C LYS A 209 -25.04 -0.77 -2.35
N LEU A 210 -23.83 -1.22 -2.67
CA LEU A 210 -22.79 -1.52 -1.69
C LEU A 210 -22.26 -0.26 -1.02
N THR A 211 -22.12 0.85 -1.77
CA THR A 211 -21.81 2.17 -1.21
C THR A 211 -22.81 2.55 -0.11
N ARG A 212 -24.11 2.42 -0.37
CA ARG A 212 -25.14 2.68 0.66
C ARG A 212 -25.14 1.65 1.79
N LYS A 213 -24.91 0.37 1.50
CA LYS A 213 -24.82 -0.70 2.51
C LYS A 213 -23.71 -0.40 3.54
N PHE A 214 -22.57 0.09 3.08
CA PHE A 214 -21.38 0.27 3.91
C PHE A 214 -21.13 1.72 4.37
N ALA A 215 -22.03 2.66 4.10
CA ALA A 215 -21.85 4.07 4.46
C ALA A 215 -21.59 4.28 5.96
N GLU A 216 -22.38 3.67 6.84
CA GLU A 216 -22.16 3.76 8.30
C GLU A 216 -20.81 3.15 8.72
N LEU A 217 -20.40 2.07 8.06
CA LEU A 217 -19.12 1.43 8.34
C LEU A 217 -17.95 2.32 7.89
N GLY A 218 -18.07 3.00 6.75
CA GLY A 218 -17.08 3.97 6.28
C GLY A 218 -16.92 5.15 7.23
N GLU A 219 -18.03 5.69 7.76
CA GLU A 219 -18.01 6.74 8.78
C GLU A 219 -17.37 6.24 10.08
N TRP A 220 -17.73 5.04 10.54
CA TRP A 220 -17.11 4.42 11.72
C TRP A 220 -15.60 4.27 11.54
N CYS A 221 -15.12 3.76 10.40
CA CYS A 221 -13.69 3.62 10.14
C CYS A 221 -12.99 4.99 10.11
N THR A 222 -13.61 5.98 9.47
CA THR A 222 -13.08 7.36 9.41
C THR A 222 -12.88 7.93 10.81
N GLN A 223 -13.91 7.85 11.66
CA GLN A 223 -13.83 8.31 13.05
C GLN A 223 -12.78 7.53 13.85
N ASP A 224 -12.71 6.21 13.67
CA ASP A 224 -11.72 5.39 14.38
C ASP A 224 -10.29 5.72 13.97
N ILE A 225 -9.99 5.93 12.68
CA ILE A 225 -8.67 6.39 12.23
C ILE A 225 -8.36 7.78 12.80
N LEU A 226 -9.33 8.69 12.84
CA LEU A 226 -9.13 10.03 13.41
C LEU A 226 -8.81 9.99 14.91
N LYS A 227 -9.23 8.96 15.66
CA LYS A 227 -8.81 8.78 17.06
C LYS A 227 -7.30 8.56 17.21
N HIS A 228 -6.58 8.15 16.15
CA HIS A 228 -5.13 8.00 16.22
C HIS A 228 -4.37 9.33 16.17
N LEU A 229 -5.07 10.44 15.88
CA LEU A 229 -4.53 11.78 15.99
C LEU A 229 -4.53 12.21 17.47
N GLN A 230 -3.34 12.29 18.06
CA GLN A 230 -3.13 12.51 19.48
C GLN A 230 -2.35 13.81 19.75
N ARG A 231 -2.24 14.15 21.04
CA ARG A 231 -1.54 15.34 21.53
C ARG A 231 -2.01 16.62 20.85
N ASP A 232 -3.32 16.89 20.94
CA ASP A 232 -3.97 18.07 20.36
C ASP A 232 -3.75 18.24 18.85
N GLY A 233 -3.76 17.12 18.11
CA GLY A 233 -3.63 17.16 16.66
C GLY A 233 -2.21 17.39 16.15
N GLN A 234 -1.20 16.93 16.89
CA GLN A 234 0.20 17.11 16.53
C GLN A 234 0.86 15.83 16.00
N LEU A 235 0.38 14.65 16.41
CA LEU A 235 1.00 13.37 16.05
C LEU A 235 -0.05 12.31 15.73
N VAL A 236 0.26 11.47 14.74
CA VAL A 236 -0.47 10.22 14.48
C VAL A 236 0.28 9.09 15.19
N LEU A 237 -0.41 8.35 16.07
CA LEU A 237 0.12 7.21 16.82
C LEU A 237 -0.43 5.90 16.26
N GLU A 238 0.41 4.86 16.16
CA GLU A 238 0.00 3.56 15.61
C GLU A 238 -1.05 2.84 16.47
N ASN A 239 -1.00 3.06 17.80
CA ASN A 239 -1.84 2.37 18.76
C ASN A 239 -2.42 3.34 19.78
N VAL A 240 -3.73 3.26 20.01
CA VAL A 240 -4.46 4.02 21.03
C VAL A 240 -5.35 3.08 21.84
N SER A 241 -5.96 3.56 22.93
CA SER A 241 -6.98 2.78 23.64
C SER A 241 -8.27 2.71 22.81
N LYS A 242 -9.20 1.81 23.19
CA LYS A 242 -10.53 1.72 22.56
C LYS A 242 -11.32 3.03 22.54
N ASP A 243 -11.09 3.87 23.55
CA ASP A 243 -11.72 5.18 23.69
C ASP A 243 -10.95 6.29 22.94
N GLY A 244 -9.90 5.95 22.18
CA GLY A 244 -9.10 6.89 21.41
C GLY A 244 -8.14 7.73 22.25
N LYS A 245 -7.60 7.17 23.35
CA LYS A 245 -6.61 7.86 24.20
C LYS A 245 -5.22 7.28 24.00
N GLU A 246 -4.19 8.12 24.01
CA GLU A 246 -2.79 7.69 24.06
C GLU A 246 -2.56 6.72 25.23
N ILE A 247 -1.88 5.61 24.94
CA ILE A 247 -1.52 4.58 25.93
C ILE A 247 -0.04 4.70 26.32
N PRO A 248 0.36 4.29 27.54
CA PRO A 248 1.73 4.46 27.99
C PRO A 248 2.70 3.46 27.32
N GLY A 249 3.99 3.78 27.41
CA GLY A 249 5.08 2.90 26.97
C GLY A 249 5.36 2.97 25.47
N CYS A 250 6.29 2.15 25.00
CA CYS A 250 6.73 2.18 23.60
C CYS A 250 5.59 1.90 22.61
N LEU A 251 4.60 1.10 23.01
CA LEU A 251 3.46 0.75 22.15
C LEU A 251 2.62 1.98 21.78
N GLY A 252 2.33 2.85 22.74
CA GLY A 252 1.51 4.04 22.50
C GLY A 252 2.27 5.21 21.92
N ARG A 253 3.60 5.27 22.11
CA ARG A 253 4.44 6.31 21.48
C ARG A 253 4.88 5.96 20.06
N GLN A 254 4.62 4.74 19.60
CA GLN A 254 5.06 4.30 18.28
C GLN A 254 4.34 5.09 17.17
N GLN A 255 5.13 5.64 16.26
CA GLN A 255 4.68 6.28 15.03
C GLN A 255 5.24 5.54 13.82
N ASN A 256 4.45 5.47 12.75
CA ASN A 256 4.90 5.03 11.43
C ASN A 256 4.48 6.09 10.40
N PRO A 257 5.40 6.99 9.97
CA PRO A 257 5.06 8.06 9.03
C PRO A 257 4.47 7.56 7.71
N GLY A 258 4.96 6.43 7.19
CA GLY A 258 4.43 5.81 5.98
C GLY A 258 2.98 5.36 6.12
N HIS A 259 2.65 4.78 7.27
CA HIS A 259 1.30 4.30 7.56
C HIS A 259 0.32 5.46 7.77
N ALA A 260 0.75 6.54 8.42
CA ALA A 260 -0.03 7.77 8.53
C ALA A 260 -0.32 8.40 7.15
N LEU A 261 0.66 8.39 6.23
CA LEU A 261 0.49 8.84 4.84
C LEU A 261 -0.48 7.94 4.06
N GLU A 262 -0.42 6.62 4.27
CA GLU A 262 -1.37 5.66 3.68
C GLU A 262 -2.80 5.90 4.18
N ALA A 263 -2.95 6.02 5.51
CA ALA A 263 -4.23 6.37 6.14
C ALA A 263 -4.76 7.70 5.59
N GLY A 264 -3.88 8.67 5.42
CA GLY A 264 -4.21 9.99 4.91
C GLY A 264 -4.83 9.94 3.52
N TRP A 265 -4.26 9.18 2.58
CA TRP A 265 -4.86 9.12 1.24
C TRP A 265 -6.12 8.25 1.18
N PHE A 266 -6.27 7.23 2.04
CA PHE A 266 -7.55 6.53 2.22
C PHE A 266 -8.65 7.47 2.70
N LEU A 267 -8.37 8.22 3.78
CA LEU A 267 -9.30 9.21 4.31
C LEU A 267 -9.60 10.31 3.30
N LEU A 268 -8.59 10.77 2.54
CA LEU A 268 -8.76 11.81 1.53
C LEU A 268 -9.71 11.34 0.42
N ARG A 269 -9.51 10.13 -0.09
CA ARG A 269 -10.41 9.50 -1.06
C ARG A 269 -11.84 9.42 -0.53
N HIS A 270 -12.00 8.99 0.72
CA HIS A 270 -13.30 8.92 1.38
C HIS A 270 -13.97 10.31 1.47
N ALA A 271 -13.23 11.32 1.91
CA ALA A 271 -13.71 12.70 2.05
C ALA A 271 -14.13 13.31 0.71
N VAL A 272 -13.38 13.05 -0.37
CA VAL A 272 -13.71 13.49 -1.73
C VAL A 272 -15.00 12.86 -2.21
N ARG A 273 -15.17 11.54 -2.04
CA ARG A 273 -16.40 10.82 -2.42
C ARG A 273 -17.64 11.37 -1.70
N HIS A 274 -17.49 11.76 -0.44
CA HIS A 274 -18.56 12.32 0.39
C HIS A 274 -18.67 13.84 0.32
N ARG A 275 -17.87 14.51 -0.53
CA ARG A 275 -17.85 15.97 -0.72
C ARG A 275 -17.70 16.73 0.60
N ASN A 276 -16.77 16.30 1.44
CA ASN A 276 -16.49 16.89 2.76
C ASN A 276 -15.19 17.72 2.71
N PRO A 277 -15.26 19.04 2.40
CA PRO A 277 -14.08 19.87 2.25
C PRO A 277 -13.35 20.13 3.57
N GLU A 278 -14.06 20.20 4.71
CA GLU A 278 -13.47 20.39 6.03
C GLU A 278 -12.61 19.19 6.42
N LEU A 279 -13.15 17.97 6.25
CA LEU A 279 -12.41 16.75 6.50
C LEU A 279 -11.20 16.63 5.55
N LYS A 280 -11.38 16.97 4.26
CA LYS A 280 -10.27 17.01 3.30
C LYS A 280 -9.11 17.89 3.77
N ALA A 281 -9.40 19.14 4.15
CA ALA A 281 -8.38 20.08 4.63
C ALA A 281 -7.69 19.54 5.89
N HIS A 282 -8.47 18.99 6.82
CA HIS A 282 -7.97 18.39 8.05
C HIS A 282 -7.01 17.21 7.78
N ILE A 283 -7.36 16.30 6.86
CA ILE A 283 -6.53 15.15 6.48
C ILE A 283 -5.20 15.59 5.86
N ILE A 284 -5.23 16.56 4.95
CA ILE A 284 -4.02 17.06 4.30
C ILE A 284 -3.05 17.63 5.33
N GLU A 285 -3.56 18.39 6.31
CA GLU A 285 -2.72 18.93 7.36
C GLU A 285 -2.17 17.83 8.29
N LYS A 286 -3.05 16.96 8.81
CA LYS A 286 -2.76 16.09 9.96
C LYS A 286 -2.21 14.72 9.60
N PHE A 287 -2.55 14.17 8.43
CA PHE A 287 -2.12 12.84 7.99
C PHE A 287 -1.11 12.87 6.83
N LEU A 288 -1.02 13.99 6.09
CA LEU A 288 -0.03 14.15 5.02
C LEU A 288 1.15 15.01 5.46
N LEU A 289 0.92 16.30 5.70
CA LEU A 289 2.00 17.25 5.94
C LEU A 289 2.72 17.00 7.26
N GLN A 290 1.99 16.81 8.36
CA GLN A 290 2.60 16.58 9.68
C GLN A 290 3.45 15.28 9.77
N PRO A 291 2.96 14.10 9.35
CA PRO A 291 3.76 12.87 9.39
C PRO A 291 4.96 12.92 8.45
N PHE A 292 4.83 13.58 7.30
CA PHE A 292 5.96 13.76 6.39
C PHE A 292 7.05 14.67 6.97
N ASN A 293 6.66 15.84 7.50
CA ASN A 293 7.61 16.80 8.07
C ASN A 293 8.39 16.22 9.25
N SER A 294 7.75 15.35 10.04
CA SER A 294 8.41 14.65 11.15
C SER A 294 9.17 13.40 10.72
N GLY A 295 8.68 12.68 9.71
CA GLY A 295 9.22 11.40 9.25
C GLY A 295 10.35 11.49 8.23
N TRP A 296 10.51 12.62 7.53
CA TRP A 296 11.56 12.79 6.52
C TRP A 296 12.94 12.98 7.17
N ASP A 297 13.90 12.16 6.79
CA ASP A 297 15.31 12.26 7.18
C ASP A 297 15.98 13.39 6.38
N THR A 298 16.19 14.55 7.01
CA THR A 298 16.80 15.71 6.35
C THR A 298 18.29 15.52 6.04
N GLU A 299 18.96 14.54 6.67
CA GLU A 299 20.38 14.27 6.46
C GLU A 299 20.61 13.36 5.25
N ASN A 300 19.83 12.28 5.13
CA ASN A 300 20.01 11.26 4.08
C ASN A 300 18.89 11.22 3.02
N GLY A 301 17.83 12.01 3.20
CA GLY A 301 16.58 11.89 2.47
C GLY A 301 15.79 10.63 2.83
N GLY A 302 14.55 10.58 2.37
CA GLY A 302 13.65 9.44 2.58
C GLY A 302 12.96 9.45 3.95
N ILE A 303 11.92 8.66 4.07
CA ILE A 303 11.04 8.57 5.23
C ILE A 303 11.56 7.48 6.18
N PHE A 304 11.75 7.81 7.45
CA PHE A 304 12.04 6.84 8.51
C PHE A 304 10.92 5.82 8.64
N TYR A 305 11.27 4.57 8.97
CA TYR A 305 10.27 3.51 9.08
C TYR A 305 9.43 3.63 10.36
N PHE A 306 10.08 3.86 11.50
CA PHE A 306 9.41 4.06 12.78
C PHE A 306 9.99 5.26 13.53
N GLN A 307 9.15 5.89 14.35
CA GLN A 307 9.57 6.96 15.27
C GLN A 307 8.90 6.79 16.64
N ASP A 308 9.45 7.45 17.64
CA ASP A 308 8.84 7.56 18.98
C ASP A 308 8.32 9.00 19.17
N ALA A 309 7.09 9.12 19.67
CA ALA A 309 6.39 10.38 19.89
C ALA A 309 7.13 11.34 20.84
N ASP A 310 7.89 10.79 21.81
CA ASP A 310 8.71 11.56 22.75
C ASP A 310 10.16 11.74 22.27
N LYS A 311 10.46 11.32 21.03
CA LYS A 311 11.80 11.37 20.43
C LYS A 311 12.85 10.54 21.19
N PHE A 312 12.40 9.52 21.92
CA PHE A 312 13.30 8.47 22.38
C PHE A 312 13.75 7.58 21.22
N CYS A 313 14.80 6.79 21.44
CA CYS A 313 15.20 5.77 20.48
C CYS A 313 14.08 4.74 20.33
N PRO A 314 13.54 4.51 19.12
CA PRO A 314 12.55 3.45 18.90
C PRO A 314 13.12 2.07 19.24
N THR A 315 12.25 1.12 19.58
CA THR A 315 12.65 -0.23 19.98
C THR A 315 12.89 -1.18 18.81
N GLN A 316 12.35 -0.85 17.63
CA GLN A 316 12.52 -1.58 16.39
C GLN A 316 13.93 -1.35 15.86
N LEU A 317 14.68 -2.41 15.55
CA LEU A 317 16.05 -2.29 15.05
C LEU A 317 16.09 -1.61 13.67
N GLU A 318 15.02 -1.77 12.91
CA GLU A 318 14.85 -1.25 11.57
C GLU A 318 14.22 0.15 11.51
N TRP A 319 14.10 0.86 12.65
CA TRP A 319 13.36 2.13 12.71
C TRP A 319 13.86 3.20 11.73
N ASP A 320 15.17 3.23 11.47
CA ASP A 320 15.80 4.21 10.60
C ASP A 320 15.96 3.76 9.14
N MET A 321 15.54 2.53 8.82
CA MET A 321 15.58 2.00 7.48
C MET A 321 14.62 2.75 6.56
N LYS A 322 14.94 2.75 5.25
CA LYS A 322 14.11 3.37 4.21
C LYS A 322 13.46 2.26 3.41
N LEU A 323 12.18 2.02 3.65
CA LEU A 323 11.40 0.97 2.97
C LEU A 323 10.73 1.51 1.70
N TRP A 324 10.49 0.65 0.72
CA TRP A 324 9.86 1.04 -0.55
C TRP A 324 8.42 1.56 -0.39
N TRP A 325 7.64 0.94 0.51
CA TRP A 325 6.21 1.20 0.58
C TRP A 325 5.86 2.55 1.22
N PRO A 326 6.49 3.04 2.32
CA PRO A 326 6.20 4.38 2.85
C PRO A 326 6.35 5.48 1.79
N HIS A 327 7.34 5.34 0.92
CA HIS A 327 7.59 6.28 -0.16
C HIS A 327 6.58 6.14 -1.31
N SER A 328 6.17 4.90 -1.63
CA SER A 328 5.10 4.63 -2.59
C SER A 328 3.78 5.28 -2.14
N GLU A 329 3.42 5.13 -0.86
CA GLU A 329 2.21 5.72 -0.29
C GLU A 329 2.29 7.25 -0.20
N ALA A 330 3.46 7.79 0.14
CA ALA A 330 3.70 9.23 0.13
C ALA A 330 3.52 9.84 -1.27
N MET A 331 4.00 9.17 -2.33
CA MET A 331 3.77 9.60 -3.71
C MET A 331 2.28 9.67 -4.05
N ILE A 332 1.51 8.64 -3.70
CA ILE A 332 0.05 8.62 -3.89
C ILE A 332 -0.60 9.77 -3.13
N ALA A 333 -0.27 9.90 -1.84
CA ALA A 333 -0.91 10.86 -0.94
C ALA A 333 -0.71 12.30 -1.40
N PHE A 334 0.53 12.70 -1.72
CA PHE A 334 0.80 14.07 -2.14
C PHE A 334 0.24 14.40 -3.51
N LEU A 335 0.32 13.46 -4.46
CA LEU A 335 -0.24 13.70 -5.80
C LEU A 335 -1.77 13.77 -5.77
N MET A 336 -2.42 12.90 -4.98
CA MET A 336 -3.86 12.97 -4.74
C MET A 336 -4.24 14.28 -4.05
N GLY A 337 -3.51 14.67 -2.99
CA GLY A 337 -3.70 15.95 -2.31
C GLY A 337 -3.62 17.14 -3.28
N TYR A 338 -2.57 17.19 -4.11
CA TYR A 338 -2.43 18.21 -5.14
C TYR A 338 -3.57 18.18 -6.16
N SER A 339 -4.02 16.99 -6.58
CA SER A 339 -5.14 16.87 -7.51
C SER A 339 -6.43 17.48 -6.98
N GLU A 340 -6.66 17.33 -5.68
CA GLU A 340 -7.89 17.76 -5.02
C GLU A 340 -7.90 19.22 -4.55
N THR A 341 -6.73 19.85 -4.41
CA THR A 341 -6.62 21.23 -3.87
C THR A 341 -5.89 22.19 -4.79
N ARG A 342 -5.05 21.69 -5.69
CA ARG A 342 -4.10 22.47 -6.51
C ARG A 342 -3.09 23.27 -5.70
N GLU A 343 -2.86 22.90 -4.45
CA GLU A 343 -1.85 23.54 -3.59
C GLU A 343 -0.43 23.19 -4.05
N PRO A 344 0.38 24.15 -4.54
CA PRO A 344 1.69 23.87 -5.15
C PRO A 344 2.70 23.21 -4.20
N ALA A 345 2.54 23.43 -2.89
CA ALA A 345 3.37 22.79 -1.87
C ALA A 345 3.24 21.25 -1.90
N LEU A 346 2.04 20.72 -2.14
CA LEU A 346 1.82 19.27 -2.23
C LEU A 346 2.49 18.68 -3.48
N LEU A 347 2.48 19.41 -4.60
CA LEU A 347 3.21 18.98 -5.79
C LEU A 347 4.72 18.97 -5.58
N HIS A 348 5.28 19.96 -4.87
CA HIS A 348 6.70 19.96 -4.51
C HIS A 348 7.07 18.75 -3.65
N LEU A 349 6.24 18.42 -2.66
CA LEU A 349 6.45 17.23 -1.82
C LEU A 349 6.35 15.93 -2.62
N PHE A 350 5.39 15.83 -3.55
CA PHE A 350 5.34 14.71 -4.49
C PHE A 350 6.64 14.59 -5.31
N CYS A 351 7.15 15.71 -5.87
CA CYS A 351 8.40 15.71 -6.62
C CYS A 351 9.56 15.22 -5.77
N GLN A 352 9.71 15.77 -4.56
CA GLN A 352 10.78 15.40 -3.62
C GLN A 352 10.76 13.90 -3.30
N VAL A 353 9.58 13.34 -3.01
CA VAL A 353 9.44 11.90 -2.71
C VAL A 353 9.70 11.07 -3.96
N ALA A 354 9.13 11.44 -5.11
CA ALA A 354 9.29 10.70 -6.35
C ALA A 354 10.75 10.67 -6.81
N GLU A 355 11.46 11.80 -6.76
CA GLU A 355 12.88 11.90 -7.10
C GLU A 355 13.72 10.96 -6.22
N TYR A 356 13.57 11.05 -4.90
CA TYR A 356 14.26 10.14 -3.99
C TYR A 356 13.93 8.68 -4.28
N THR A 357 12.65 8.37 -4.49
CA THR A 357 12.19 7.00 -4.66
C THR A 357 12.76 6.37 -5.93
N PHE A 358 12.66 7.08 -7.07
CA PHE A 358 13.16 6.62 -8.36
C PHE A 358 14.68 6.63 -8.48
N GLU A 359 15.38 7.40 -7.65
CA GLU A 359 16.83 7.33 -7.54
C GLU A 359 17.28 6.10 -6.75
N ARG A 360 16.60 5.77 -5.65
CA ARG A 360 17.13 4.85 -4.62
C ARG A 360 16.62 3.42 -4.69
N PHE A 361 15.35 3.20 -5.04
CA PHE A 361 14.73 1.86 -4.97
C PHE A 361 14.81 1.04 -6.27
N PRO A 362 14.66 1.61 -7.48
CA PRO A 362 14.64 0.81 -8.71
C PRO A 362 15.93 0.04 -8.95
N ASP A 363 15.82 -1.26 -9.20
CA ASP A 363 16.90 -2.02 -9.78
C ASP A 363 16.82 -1.93 -11.30
N ARG A 364 17.71 -1.11 -11.88
CA ARG A 364 17.75 -0.87 -13.33
C ARG A 364 18.30 -2.06 -14.12
N GLU A 365 18.90 -3.04 -13.47
CA GLU A 365 19.46 -4.23 -14.12
C GLU A 365 18.41 -5.33 -14.25
N HIS A 366 17.70 -5.65 -13.17
CA HIS A 366 16.76 -6.79 -13.14
C HIS A 366 15.28 -6.40 -13.10
N GLY A 367 14.97 -5.11 -13.08
CA GLY A 367 13.60 -4.61 -12.94
C GLY A 367 13.06 -4.74 -11.51
N GLU A 368 11.87 -4.19 -11.28
CA GLU A 368 11.29 -3.99 -9.94
C GLU A 368 12.16 -3.11 -9.03
N TRP A 369 11.64 -2.84 -7.84
CA TRP A 369 12.28 -2.05 -6.80
C TRP A 369 12.83 -2.97 -5.71
N TYR A 370 13.99 -2.61 -5.16
CA TYR A 370 14.40 -3.12 -3.85
C TYR A 370 13.37 -2.73 -2.80
N GLY A 371 13.19 -3.58 -1.79
CA GLY A 371 12.32 -3.27 -0.66
C GLY A 371 13.01 -2.45 0.42
N TYR A 372 14.26 -2.77 0.73
CA TYR A 372 14.84 -2.41 2.02
C TYR A 372 16.19 -1.74 1.82
N LEU A 373 16.25 -0.47 2.16
CA LEU A 373 17.48 0.30 2.21
C LEU A 373 17.83 0.59 3.67
N ASN A 374 19.12 0.72 3.96
CA ASN A 374 19.57 1.26 5.23
C ASN A 374 19.31 2.79 5.29
N ARG A 375 19.64 3.43 6.41
CA ARG A 375 19.37 4.87 6.61
C ARG A 375 19.99 5.75 5.52
N GLU A 376 21.21 5.44 5.06
CA GLU A 376 21.91 6.19 4.01
C GLU A 376 21.36 5.94 2.59
N GLY A 377 20.30 5.15 2.46
CA GLY A 377 19.67 4.84 1.18
C GLY A 377 20.47 3.85 0.32
N LYS A 378 21.28 2.98 0.95
CA LYS A 378 21.96 1.86 0.28
C LYS A 378 21.15 0.58 0.45
N VAL A 379 21.18 -0.30 -0.56
CA VAL A 379 20.47 -1.59 -0.53
C VAL A 379 20.93 -2.43 0.66
N ALA A 380 20.03 -2.65 1.61
CA ALA A 380 20.26 -3.51 2.77
C ALA A 380 19.90 -4.96 2.47
N LEU A 381 18.79 -5.17 1.73
CA LEU A 381 18.32 -6.50 1.31
C LEU A 381 18.01 -6.46 -0.19
N ASN A 382 18.64 -7.37 -0.95
CA ASN A 382 18.61 -7.34 -2.41
C ASN A 382 17.49 -8.18 -3.06
N PHE A 383 16.61 -8.81 -2.27
CA PHE A 383 15.47 -9.55 -2.82
C PHE A 383 14.36 -8.60 -3.29
N LYS A 384 13.67 -8.97 -4.38
CA LYS A 384 12.58 -8.17 -4.98
C LYS A 384 11.19 -8.50 -4.44
N GLY A 385 11.05 -9.67 -3.85
CA GLY A 385 9.84 -10.14 -3.20
C GLY A 385 10.19 -11.03 -2.02
N GLY A 386 9.33 -11.05 -1.03
CA GLY A 386 9.52 -11.76 0.22
C GLY A 386 8.23 -11.83 1.02
N PRO A 387 8.28 -12.17 2.32
CA PRO A 387 7.09 -12.34 3.15
C PRO A 387 6.17 -11.10 3.19
N PHE A 388 6.75 -9.91 3.06
CA PHE A 388 6.06 -8.63 3.22
C PHE A 388 6.15 -7.73 1.97
N LYS A 389 6.87 -8.16 0.92
CA LYS A 389 6.95 -7.45 -0.37
C LYS A 389 6.45 -8.36 -1.48
N GLY A 390 5.35 -7.96 -2.09
CA GLY A 390 4.77 -8.63 -3.26
C GLY A 390 4.38 -7.63 -4.36
N CYS A 391 3.62 -8.13 -5.33
CA CYS A 391 3.06 -7.33 -6.43
C CYS A 391 1.84 -6.53 -5.92
N PHE A 392 2.08 -5.46 -5.14
CA PHE A 392 1.03 -4.63 -4.56
C PHE A 392 1.40 -3.14 -4.53
N HIS A 393 2.15 -2.68 -3.51
CA HIS A 393 2.44 -1.25 -3.32
C HIS A 393 3.07 -0.57 -4.54
N VAL A 394 4.12 -1.16 -5.13
CA VAL A 394 4.83 -0.57 -6.29
C VAL A 394 3.91 -0.43 -7.50
N PRO A 395 3.31 -1.50 -8.05
CA PRO A 395 2.42 -1.35 -9.22
C PRO A 395 1.19 -0.50 -8.91
N ARG A 396 0.59 -0.60 -7.71
CA ARG A 396 -0.54 0.26 -7.30
C ARG A 396 -0.15 1.74 -7.32
N CYS A 397 0.97 2.09 -6.70
CA CYS A 397 1.47 3.45 -6.68
C CYS A 397 1.70 3.99 -8.08
N LEU A 398 2.42 3.25 -8.92
CA LEU A 398 2.71 3.70 -10.27
C LEU A 398 1.45 3.88 -11.11
N TYR A 399 0.51 2.93 -11.03
CA TYR A 399 -0.77 3.01 -11.73
C TYR A 399 -1.60 4.21 -11.27
N MET A 400 -1.76 4.38 -9.96
CA MET A 400 -2.54 5.50 -9.40
C MET A 400 -1.90 6.85 -9.73
N CYS A 401 -0.57 6.97 -9.62
CA CYS A 401 0.12 8.21 -9.97
C CYS A 401 -0.01 8.52 -11.47
N GLU A 402 0.07 7.50 -12.33
CA GLU A 402 -0.15 7.67 -13.76
C GLU A 402 -1.57 8.20 -14.07
N GLU A 403 -2.60 7.59 -13.49
CA GLU A 403 -4.00 8.02 -13.69
C GLU A 403 -4.25 9.44 -13.18
N LEU A 404 -3.73 9.77 -11.99
CA LEU A 404 -3.82 11.12 -11.45
C LEU A 404 -3.12 12.13 -12.37
N LEU A 405 -1.90 11.85 -12.84
CA LEU A 405 -1.19 12.77 -13.73
C LEU A 405 -1.88 12.95 -15.08
N LYS A 406 -2.45 11.89 -15.66
CA LYS A 406 -3.27 12.01 -16.87
C LYS A 406 -4.43 12.95 -16.65
N ALA A 407 -5.17 12.78 -15.55
CA ALA A 407 -6.29 13.65 -15.21
C ALA A 407 -5.85 15.11 -15.02
N LEU A 408 -4.71 15.34 -14.35
CA LEU A 408 -4.15 16.68 -14.15
C LEU A 408 -3.75 17.36 -15.46
N LEU A 409 -3.12 16.62 -16.38
CA LEU A 409 -2.67 17.12 -17.68
C LEU A 409 -3.82 17.35 -18.66
N MET A 410 -4.94 16.63 -18.51
CA MET A 410 -6.14 16.84 -19.31
C MET A 410 -6.99 18.01 -18.80
N ALA A 411 -6.94 18.30 -17.51
CA ALA A 411 -7.66 19.41 -16.88
C ALA A 411 -6.95 20.77 -17.05
N SER A 412 -5.66 20.76 -17.42
CA SER A 412 -4.83 21.95 -17.73
C SER A 412 -4.88 22.29 -19.21
#